data_AF-A0A8J7KTC2-F1
#
_entry.id   AF-A0A8J7KTC2-F1
#
_cell.length_a   1.000
_cell.length_b   1.000
_cell.length_c   1.000
_cell.angle_alpha   90.00
_cell.angle_beta   90.00
_cell.angle_gamma   90.00
#
_symmetry.space_group_name_H-M   'P 1'
#
loop_
_entity.id
_entity.type
_entity.pdbx_description
1 polymer ?
#
loop_
_entity_poly.entity_id
_entity_poly.type
_entity_poly.pdbx_seq_one_letter_code
_entity_poly.pdbx_strand_id
1 'polypeptide(L)'
;MKLWKQSMIWLLLFVLVALPLGRTQAKGTFTDVPASYEEAVQYMVNKGIQGMSPTEFGVAKTITRGDAAVYLARTLNVWNEEAPEVAFTDIPAHRQDAQIAIRTLYELGIIQGKTNKLYGFSDEMTRGELALIVTKEAAFDLHVTTETNLPFTDVNERYQEAVQALVAHGVTNGVSATKYGTVQSMKRGDFAKMLFVLDGGVIDNPDPGPSPEPAPNPDPNPEPQPDPNGLVLKTLTNAKGFQWIEGKRLTVMEINEGVILPILQETGKGYEVAFGNGVVTFLKEEVHIQEGHVPAVTKGKQTVLTKRNTPMRFEAKGKVVGTIQPDMRLVILGEEGTQYRIQIGGVPVYVDKKDTMKDSGVPVLMYHHMLENAAQSSQKNNRMVIDVRQFEEQMAYLNRHNWTPITLNTFKAWKNGEINLHKRVVLITFDDGILSTVKYAYPILKQYNYPAVSFLISGKLRQQAAPWDPDGLQNVGLKEMAMTEDIYNFQSHTHYMHVFKKGTREGLLLHSTKEEVYEDVMASKAQIAKGYAGDTSHIIALAYPFGQNTQAAREALKEAEIEFAFTTQPGTVLLGDDPLLLNRQGIAPEHTLKHFEQKLNNTFK
;
A
#
# COMPACT_ATOMS: atom_id res chain seq x y z
N MET A 1 31.04 -42.31 37.92
CA MET A 1 31.85 -41.33 37.18
C MET A 1 30.92 -40.68 36.15
N LYS A 2 30.32 -39.49 36.43
CA LYS A 2 30.82 -38.14 36.06
C LYS A 2 31.34 -38.12 34.61
N LEU A 3 30.77 -37.38 33.64
CA LEU A 3 30.65 -35.91 33.52
C LEU A 3 29.51 -35.58 32.51
N TRP A 4 28.41 -34.92 32.87
CA TRP A 4 28.15 -33.46 32.80
C TRP A 4 28.48 -32.80 31.44
N LYS A 5 27.44 -32.53 30.64
CA LYS A 5 27.40 -31.42 29.65
C LYS A 5 26.31 -30.46 30.10
N GLN A 6 26.69 -29.19 30.16
CA GLN A 6 26.05 -28.11 30.91
C GLN A 6 24.71 -27.69 30.32
N SER A 7 23.69 -27.67 31.16
CA SER A 7 22.53 -26.79 31.02
C SER A 7 23.01 -25.37 31.29
N MET A 8 23.06 -24.54 30.25
CA MET A 8 23.28 -23.11 30.39
C MET A 8 21.94 -22.47 30.78
N ILE A 9 21.69 -22.45 32.09
CA ILE A 9 20.62 -21.66 32.70
C ILE A 9 21.05 -20.19 32.53
N TRP A 10 20.40 -19.46 31.62
CA TRP A 10 20.43 -18.01 31.67
C TRP A 10 19.62 -17.58 32.88
N LEU A 11 20.31 -17.26 33.97
CA LEU A 11 19.73 -16.61 35.13
C LEU A 11 19.54 -15.14 34.75
N LEU A 12 18.44 -14.84 34.04
CA LEU A 12 17.98 -13.47 33.86
C LEU A 12 17.59 -12.94 35.24
N LEU A 13 18.38 -11.99 35.73
CA LEU A 13 18.12 -11.28 36.97
C LEU A 13 16.86 -10.42 36.73
N PHE A 14 15.68 -10.92 37.14
CA PHE A 14 14.49 -10.08 37.24
C PHE A 14 14.75 -9.05 38.33
N VAL A 15 15.20 -7.85 37.96
CA VAL A 15 15.13 -6.71 38.86
C VAL A 15 13.66 -6.31 38.90
N LEU A 16 12.97 -6.73 39.95
CA LEU A 16 11.65 -6.23 40.33
C LEU A 16 11.81 -4.77 40.77
N VAL A 17 11.95 -3.86 39.80
CA VAL A 17 11.82 -2.44 40.08
C VAL A 17 10.34 -2.20 40.36
N ALA A 18 10.01 -1.92 41.61
CA ALA A 18 8.72 -1.34 41.96
C ALA A 18 8.60 -0.04 41.16
N LEU A 19 7.80 -0.07 40.09
CA LEU A 19 7.46 1.12 39.32
C LEU A 19 7.01 2.19 40.31
N PRO A 20 7.54 3.43 40.22
CA PRO A 20 6.90 4.52 40.93
C PRO A 20 5.47 4.54 40.40
N LEU A 21 4.50 4.27 41.29
CA LEU A 21 3.09 4.40 40.99
C LEU A 21 2.90 5.80 40.40
N GLY A 22 2.83 5.85 39.07
CA GLY A 22 2.47 7.06 38.35
C GLY A 22 1.17 7.53 38.96
N ARG A 23 1.09 8.84 39.24
CA ARG A 23 -0.08 9.52 39.82
C ARG A 23 -1.34 8.79 39.39
N THR A 24 -2.06 8.23 40.35
CA THR A 24 -3.39 7.65 40.12
C THR A 24 -4.21 8.70 39.38
N GLN A 25 -4.40 8.49 38.08
CA GLN A 25 -5.37 9.25 37.33
C GLN A 25 -6.70 8.93 37.99
N ALA A 26 -7.41 9.98 38.43
CA ALA A 26 -8.75 9.83 38.95
C ALA A 26 -9.57 8.98 37.96
N LYS A 27 -10.41 8.11 38.51
CA LYS A 27 -11.37 7.22 37.83
C LYS A 27 -12.28 8.02 36.88
N GLY A 28 -11.74 8.48 35.76
CA GLY A 28 -12.46 9.11 34.67
C GLY A 28 -12.93 7.98 33.77
N THR A 29 -14.23 7.73 33.74
CA THR A 29 -14.83 6.82 32.76
C THR A 29 -14.58 7.38 31.37
N PHE A 30 -13.86 6.66 30.52
CA PHE A 30 -13.73 7.02 29.11
C PHE A 30 -15.13 7.05 28.47
N THR A 31 -15.43 8.09 27.72
CA THR A 31 -16.77 8.31 27.16
C THR A 31 -17.07 7.41 25.96
N ASP A 32 -16.04 6.84 25.34
CA ASP A 32 -16.13 6.00 24.14
C ASP A 32 -16.06 4.49 24.43
N VAL A 33 -16.04 4.08 25.71
CA VAL A 33 -15.95 2.68 26.10
C VAL A 33 -17.34 2.13 26.41
N PRO A 34 -17.96 1.32 25.53
CA PRO A 34 -19.23 0.70 25.83
C PRO A 34 -19.01 -0.47 26.81
N ALA A 35 -20.07 -0.89 27.49
CA ALA A 35 -20.04 -1.92 28.54
C ALA A 35 -19.27 -3.20 28.13
N SER A 36 -19.37 -3.59 26.86
CA SER A 36 -18.69 -4.78 26.35
C SER A 36 -17.16 -4.70 26.32
N TYR A 37 -16.54 -3.52 26.46
CA TYR A 37 -15.08 -3.36 26.56
C TYR A 37 -14.62 -2.89 27.94
N GLU A 38 -15.53 -2.61 28.87
CA GLU A 38 -15.22 -1.94 30.14
C GLU A 38 -14.16 -2.69 30.94
N GLU A 39 -14.31 -4.01 31.11
CA GLU A 39 -13.36 -4.84 31.87
C GLU A 39 -11.97 -4.88 31.22
N ALA A 40 -11.91 -5.10 29.89
CA ALA A 40 -10.66 -5.16 29.16
C ALA A 40 -9.93 -3.81 29.16
N VAL A 41 -10.66 -2.70 29.04
CA VAL A 41 -10.09 -1.35 29.10
C VAL A 41 -9.60 -1.05 30.51
N GLN A 42 -10.39 -1.37 31.54
CA GLN A 42 -9.97 -1.17 32.94
C GLN A 42 -8.73 -2.01 33.27
N TYR A 43 -8.66 -3.24 32.76
CA TYR A 43 -7.47 -4.09 32.85
C TYR A 43 -6.24 -3.43 32.20
N MET A 44 -6.38 -2.86 31.00
CA MET A 44 -5.29 -2.13 30.33
C MET A 44 -4.84 -0.91 31.15
N VAL A 45 -5.78 -0.13 31.67
CA VAL A 45 -5.47 1.01 32.55
C VAL A 45 -4.70 0.55 33.80
N ASN A 46 -5.05 -0.60 34.39
CA ASN A 46 -4.35 -1.17 35.54
C ASN A 46 -2.92 -1.63 35.18
N LYS A 47 -2.69 -2.06 33.94
CA LYS A 47 -1.34 -2.27 33.37
C LYS A 47 -0.65 -0.95 32.99
N GLY A 48 -1.24 0.20 33.34
CA GLY A 48 -0.70 1.55 33.16
C GLY A 48 -0.89 2.12 31.76
N ILE A 49 -1.68 1.47 30.90
CA ILE A 49 -1.96 1.95 29.55
C ILE A 49 -2.90 3.16 29.63
N GLN A 50 -2.52 4.24 28.96
CA GLN A 50 -3.28 5.49 28.96
C GLN A 50 -4.30 5.53 27.82
N GLY A 51 -5.37 6.32 27.99
CA GLY A 51 -6.26 6.68 26.89
C GLY A 51 -5.53 7.50 25.82
N MET A 52 -6.14 7.61 24.64
CA MET A 52 -5.65 8.51 23.59
C MET A 52 -5.83 9.99 23.99
N SER A 53 -6.78 10.26 24.90
CA SER A 53 -6.97 11.52 25.58
C SER A 53 -7.43 11.28 27.03
N PRO A 54 -7.56 12.33 27.87
CA PRO A 54 -8.12 12.18 29.21
C PRO A 54 -9.54 11.61 29.26
N THR A 55 -10.30 11.66 28.16
CA THR A 55 -11.71 11.23 28.09
C THR A 55 -11.97 10.13 27.08
N GLU A 56 -11.01 9.79 26.21
CA GLU A 56 -11.17 8.79 25.15
C GLU A 56 -10.10 7.69 25.25
N PHE A 57 -10.53 6.43 25.30
CA PHE A 57 -9.63 5.28 25.12
C PHE A 57 -9.41 4.98 23.64
N GLY A 58 -10.36 5.24 22.75
CA GLY A 58 -10.25 4.93 21.33
C GLY A 58 -10.50 3.45 21.03
N VAL A 59 -11.48 2.80 21.69
CA VAL A 59 -11.73 1.34 21.52
C VAL A 59 -12.05 0.96 20.07
N ALA A 60 -12.61 1.88 19.28
CA ALA A 60 -12.97 1.68 17.88
C ALA A 60 -11.83 2.00 16.89
N LYS A 61 -10.75 2.66 17.34
CA LYS A 61 -9.60 3.03 16.52
C LYS A 61 -8.66 1.84 16.34
N THR A 62 -7.94 1.78 15.23
CA THR A 62 -6.92 0.76 14.99
C THR A 62 -5.70 0.97 15.90
N ILE A 63 -4.99 -0.12 16.20
CA ILE A 63 -3.75 -0.08 17.00
C ILE A 63 -2.52 -0.23 16.11
N THR A 64 -1.52 0.61 16.34
CA THR A 64 -0.21 0.52 15.67
C THR A 64 0.64 -0.59 16.28
N ARG A 65 1.59 -1.15 15.52
CA ARG A 65 2.55 -2.13 16.05
C ARG A 65 3.40 -1.56 17.20
N GLY A 66 3.75 -0.28 17.15
CA GLY A 66 4.48 0.40 18.22
C GLY A 66 3.71 0.40 19.55
N ASP A 67 2.44 0.78 19.53
CA ASP A 67 1.61 0.77 20.74
C ASP A 67 1.25 -0.64 21.18
N ALA A 68 1.07 -1.57 20.24
CA ALA A 68 0.89 -2.99 20.51
C ALA A 68 2.04 -3.60 21.31
N ALA A 69 3.28 -3.26 20.96
CA ALA A 69 4.46 -3.70 21.69
C ALA A 69 4.44 -3.23 23.14
N VAL A 70 4.07 -1.97 23.37
CA VAL A 70 3.94 -1.42 24.74
C VAL A 70 2.86 -2.17 25.52
N TYR A 71 1.71 -2.39 24.92
CA TYR A 71 0.62 -3.13 25.57
C TYR A 71 1.04 -4.55 25.93
N LEU A 72 1.62 -5.26 24.97
CA LEU A 72 2.05 -6.63 25.15
C LEU A 72 3.13 -6.74 26.24
N ALA A 73 4.15 -5.88 26.20
CA ALA A 73 5.22 -5.85 27.20
C ALA A 73 4.67 -5.64 28.62
N ARG A 74 3.70 -4.72 28.77
CA ARG A 74 3.08 -4.46 30.07
C ARG A 74 2.15 -5.57 30.52
N THR A 75 1.38 -6.16 29.62
CA THR A 75 0.55 -7.34 29.91
C THR A 75 1.41 -8.48 30.46
N LEU A 76 2.49 -8.81 29.74
CA LEU A 76 3.46 -9.84 30.12
C LEU A 76 4.33 -9.46 31.32
N ASN A 77 4.23 -8.22 31.81
CA ASN A 77 5.04 -7.67 32.89
C ASN A 77 6.55 -7.78 32.62
N VAL A 78 6.96 -7.53 31.37
CA VAL A 78 8.36 -7.51 30.93
C VAL A 78 8.78 -6.10 30.55
N TRP A 79 9.87 -5.61 31.14
CA TRP A 79 10.39 -4.27 30.89
C TRP A 79 11.89 -4.22 31.23
N ASN A 80 12.74 -4.26 30.23
CA ASN A 80 14.20 -4.22 30.40
C ASN A 80 14.77 -2.95 29.77
N GLU A 81 15.08 -1.95 30.60
CA GLU A 81 15.67 -0.68 30.14
C GLU A 81 17.07 -0.86 29.55
N GLU A 82 17.76 -1.93 29.96
CA GLU A 82 19.11 -2.31 29.50
C GLU A 82 19.10 -3.30 28.33
N ALA A 83 17.92 -3.63 27.78
CA ALA A 83 17.81 -4.52 26.63
C ALA A 83 18.68 -4.02 25.46
N PRO A 84 19.40 -4.91 24.75
CA PRO A 84 20.30 -4.51 23.66
C PRO A 84 19.60 -3.67 22.61
N GLU A 85 20.33 -2.69 22.05
CA GLU A 85 19.83 -1.89 20.95
C GLU A 85 19.53 -2.77 19.73
N VAL A 86 18.37 -2.53 19.12
CA VAL A 86 17.93 -3.19 17.91
C VAL A 86 18.23 -2.30 16.70
N ALA A 87 18.46 -2.90 15.54
CA ALA A 87 18.81 -2.17 14.31
C ALA A 87 17.62 -1.42 13.66
N PHE A 88 16.47 -1.34 14.33
CA PHE A 88 15.26 -0.73 13.78
C PHE A 88 15.37 0.80 13.74
N THR A 89 15.26 1.38 12.55
CA THR A 89 15.46 2.82 12.33
C THR A 89 14.17 3.64 12.37
N ASP A 90 13.01 2.97 12.40
CA ASP A 90 11.68 3.58 12.30
C ASP A 90 10.98 3.77 13.64
N ILE A 91 11.64 3.50 14.77
CA ILE A 91 11.12 3.75 16.10
C ILE A 91 11.45 5.20 16.50
N PRO A 92 10.46 6.08 16.74
CA PRO A 92 10.73 7.49 17.04
C PRO A 92 11.51 7.68 18.33
N ALA A 93 12.52 8.55 18.30
CA ALA A 93 13.38 8.86 19.45
C ALA A 93 12.61 9.34 20.70
N HIS A 94 11.47 10.01 20.50
CA HIS A 94 10.62 10.54 21.57
C HIS A 94 9.73 9.48 22.24
N ARG A 95 9.60 8.28 21.65
CA ARG A 95 8.81 7.16 22.19
C ARG A 95 9.70 6.18 22.95
N GLN A 96 10.26 6.65 24.08
CA GLN A 96 11.17 5.85 24.92
C GLN A 96 10.48 4.60 25.48
N ASP A 97 9.20 4.70 25.82
CA ASP A 97 8.35 3.60 26.25
C ASP A 97 8.33 2.47 25.22
N ALA A 98 8.10 2.80 23.96
CA ALA A 98 8.04 1.81 22.89
C ALA A 98 9.42 1.27 22.53
N GLN A 99 10.49 2.07 22.60
CA GLN A 99 11.86 1.57 22.40
C GLN A 99 12.21 0.49 23.42
N ILE A 100 11.92 0.72 24.71
CA ILE A 100 12.17 -0.27 25.76
C ILE A 100 11.34 -1.53 25.53
N ALA A 101 10.03 -1.36 25.29
CA ALA A 101 9.12 -2.48 25.04
C ALA A 101 9.58 -3.32 23.83
N ILE A 102 9.92 -2.69 22.72
CA ILE A 102 10.33 -3.38 21.49
C ILE A 102 11.65 -4.12 21.69
N ARG A 103 12.66 -3.49 22.30
CA ARG A 103 13.95 -4.14 22.58
C ARG A 103 13.79 -5.34 23.52
N THR A 104 13.00 -5.18 24.58
CA THR A 104 12.70 -6.24 25.54
C THR A 104 12.02 -7.43 24.86
N LEU A 105 10.93 -7.18 24.13
CA LEU A 105 10.18 -8.24 23.46
C LEU A 105 10.97 -8.90 22.31
N TYR A 106 11.84 -8.14 21.65
CA TYR A 106 12.73 -8.65 20.60
C TYR A 106 13.82 -9.55 21.19
N GLU A 107 14.43 -9.14 22.30
CA GLU A 107 15.41 -9.93 23.06
C GLU A 107 14.81 -11.26 23.53
N LEU A 108 13.55 -11.25 23.98
CA LEU A 108 12.79 -12.44 24.38
C LEU A 108 12.33 -13.29 23.18
N GLY A 109 12.56 -12.85 21.93
CA GLY A 109 12.12 -13.55 20.72
C GLY A 109 10.61 -13.49 20.46
N ILE A 110 9.86 -12.73 21.25
CA ILE A 110 8.39 -12.60 21.18
C ILE A 110 7.98 -11.83 19.93
N ILE A 111 8.70 -10.76 19.60
CA ILE A 111 8.44 -9.99 18.37
C ILE A 111 9.63 -10.03 17.42
N GLN A 112 9.36 -9.75 16.15
CA GLN A 112 10.36 -9.54 15.10
C GLN A 112 10.01 -8.27 14.34
N GLY A 113 11.01 -7.66 13.71
CA GLY A 113 10.80 -6.57 12.76
C GLY A 113 10.16 -7.06 11.47
N LYS A 114 9.53 -6.15 10.73
CA LYS A 114 9.08 -6.40 9.35
C LYS A 114 10.27 -6.69 8.43
N THR A 115 11.40 -6.03 8.70
CA THR A 115 12.70 -6.31 8.09
C THR A 115 13.79 -6.31 9.17
N ASN A 116 15.05 -6.53 8.78
CA ASN A 116 16.19 -6.39 9.69
C ASN A 116 16.47 -4.93 10.13
N LYS A 117 15.84 -3.94 9.49
CA LYS A 117 16.03 -2.51 9.78
C LYS A 117 14.73 -1.78 10.13
N LEU A 118 13.56 -2.39 9.96
CA LEU A 118 12.28 -1.76 10.22
C LEU A 118 11.43 -2.65 11.13
N TYR A 119 10.92 -2.07 12.19
CA TYR A 119 9.94 -2.71 13.06
C TYR A 119 8.52 -2.66 12.47
N GLY A 120 8.22 -1.64 11.68
CA GLY A 120 6.88 -1.26 11.25
C GLY A 120 6.17 -0.42 12.30
N PHE A 121 6.87 0.50 12.98
CA PHE A 121 6.39 1.18 14.20
C PHE A 121 5.00 1.79 14.05
N SER A 122 4.74 2.48 12.94
CA SER A 122 3.48 3.17 12.64
C SER A 122 2.49 2.31 11.85
N ASP A 123 2.85 1.10 11.45
CA ASP A 123 1.94 0.23 10.71
C ASP A 123 0.82 -0.25 11.64
N GLU A 124 -0.37 -0.43 11.09
CA GLU A 124 -1.45 -1.10 11.80
C GLU A 124 -1.13 -2.57 11.98
N MET A 125 -1.45 -3.11 13.16
CA MET A 125 -1.25 -4.53 13.44
C MET A 125 -2.48 -5.33 13.05
N THR A 126 -2.28 -6.46 12.36
CA THR A 126 -3.37 -7.35 11.98
C THR A 126 -3.66 -8.42 13.06
N ARG A 127 -4.86 -9.01 13.01
CA ARG A 127 -5.25 -10.12 13.92
C ARG A 127 -4.36 -11.35 13.76
N GLY A 128 -3.89 -11.62 12.54
CA GLY A 128 -2.96 -12.71 12.25
C GLY A 128 -1.56 -12.46 12.79
N GLU A 129 -1.07 -11.21 12.72
CA GLU A 129 0.21 -10.84 13.34
C GLU A 129 0.16 -11.00 14.86
N LEU A 130 -0.92 -10.55 15.50
CA LEU A 130 -1.08 -10.77 16.92
C LEU A 130 -1.08 -12.27 17.25
N ALA A 131 -1.84 -13.08 16.49
CA ALA A 131 -1.92 -14.51 16.72
C ALA A 131 -0.53 -15.15 16.77
N LEU A 132 0.31 -14.88 15.77
CA LEU A 132 1.68 -15.40 15.72
C LEU A 132 2.56 -14.90 16.88
N ILE A 133 2.29 -13.72 17.43
CA ILE A 133 3.08 -13.15 18.52
C ILE A 133 2.70 -13.80 19.86
N VAL A 134 1.40 -13.88 20.18
CA VAL A 134 0.93 -14.35 21.50
C VAL A 134 1.03 -15.85 21.68
N THR A 135 1.08 -16.62 20.58
CA THR A 135 1.26 -18.08 20.64
C THR A 135 2.72 -18.51 20.69
N LYS A 136 3.67 -17.58 20.70
CA LYS A 136 5.06 -17.95 21.00
C LYS A 136 5.18 -18.38 22.45
N GLU A 137 6.00 -19.41 22.67
CA GLU A 137 6.29 -19.97 24.00
C GLU A 137 6.70 -18.88 25.01
N ALA A 138 7.58 -17.97 24.58
CA ALA A 138 8.06 -16.86 25.40
C ALA A 138 6.99 -15.79 25.74
N ALA A 139 5.79 -15.84 25.15
CA ALA A 139 4.69 -14.94 25.44
C ALA A 139 3.71 -15.55 26.47
N PHE A 140 2.79 -16.42 26.03
CA PHE A 140 1.73 -16.99 26.88
C PHE A 140 1.75 -18.53 26.93
N ASP A 141 2.76 -19.17 26.34
CA ASP A 141 2.94 -20.62 26.38
C ASP A 141 1.70 -21.44 25.93
N LEU A 142 1.07 -21.01 24.83
CA LEU A 142 -0.17 -21.60 24.32
C LEU A 142 0.11 -22.86 23.49
N HIS A 143 0.03 -24.03 24.12
CA HIS A 143 0.17 -25.33 23.44
C HIS A 143 -1.16 -25.89 22.94
N VAL A 144 -1.12 -26.59 21.81
CA VAL A 144 -2.25 -27.36 21.26
C VAL A 144 -1.97 -28.85 21.45
N THR A 145 -2.78 -29.53 22.28
CA THR A 145 -2.62 -30.98 22.52
C THR A 145 -3.43 -31.85 21.56
N THR A 146 -4.35 -31.25 20.77
CA THR A 146 -5.22 -31.93 19.79
C THR A 146 -5.60 -30.96 18.66
N GLU A 147 -5.64 -31.43 17.41
CA GLU A 147 -6.07 -30.60 16.27
C GLU A 147 -7.51 -30.12 16.42
N THR A 148 -7.69 -28.83 16.69
CA THR A 148 -9.00 -28.17 16.61
C THR A 148 -9.32 -27.92 15.14
N ASN A 149 -10.44 -28.48 14.65
CA ASN A 149 -10.92 -28.16 13.31
C ASN A 149 -11.38 -26.70 13.28
N LEU A 150 -10.69 -25.86 12.51
CA LEU A 150 -11.04 -24.45 12.40
C LEU A 150 -12.17 -24.28 11.38
N PRO A 151 -13.27 -23.58 11.71
CA PRO A 151 -14.32 -23.29 10.74
C PRO A 151 -13.94 -22.12 9.80
N PHE A 152 -12.72 -21.56 9.95
CA PHE A 152 -12.32 -20.33 9.29
C PHE A 152 -11.75 -20.57 7.89
N THR A 153 -12.32 -19.91 6.88
CA THR A 153 -11.89 -20.03 5.48
C THR A 153 -10.73 -19.11 5.11
N ASP A 154 -10.42 -18.14 5.97
CA ASP A 154 -9.39 -17.10 5.75
C ASP A 154 -8.13 -17.32 6.59
N VAL A 155 -7.95 -18.52 7.15
CA VAL A 155 -6.76 -18.94 7.88
C VAL A 155 -5.95 -19.87 6.98
N ASN A 156 -4.84 -19.38 6.44
CA ASN A 156 -3.89 -20.19 5.70
C ASN A 156 -2.90 -20.90 6.65
N GLU A 157 -2.08 -21.81 6.10
CA GLU A 157 -1.12 -22.64 6.85
C GLU A 157 -0.23 -21.84 7.82
N ARG A 158 0.16 -20.61 7.45
CA ARG A 158 1.01 -19.75 8.29
C ARG A 158 0.37 -19.44 9.64
N TYR A 159 -0.94 -19.19 9.66
CA TYR A 159 -1.67 -18.79 10.86
C TYR A 159 -2.39 -19.96 11.51
N GLN A 160 -2.44 -21.12 10.87
CA GLN A 160 -3.28 -22.25 11.26
C GLN A 160 -3.01 -22.70 12.70
N GLU A 161 -1.75 -23.00 13.04
CA GLU A 161 -1.39 -23.45 14.39
C GLU A 161 -1.68 -22.39 15.45
N ALA A 162 -1.34 -21.13 15.17
CA ALA A 162 -1.57 -20.03 16.10
C ALA A 162 -3.07 -19.78 16.34
N VAL A 163 -3.89 -19.80 15.29
CA VAL A 163 -5.33 -19.62 15.40
C VAL A 163 -5.98 -20.82 16.09
N GLN A 164 -5.51 -22.04 15.82
CA GLN A 164 -5.94 -23.24 16.55
C GLN A 164 -5.70 -23.11 18.04
N ALA A 165 -4.52 -22.64 18.45
CA ALA A 165 -4.20 -22.40 19.85
C ALA A 165 -5.15 -21.39 20.48
N LEU A 166 -5.36 -20.24 19.83
CA LEU A 166 -6.26 -19.21 20.35
C LEU A 166 -7.72 -19.67 20.50
N VAL A 167 -8.23 -20.45 19.54
CA VAL A 167 -9.59 -21.02 19.63
C VAL A 167 -9.66 -22.09 20.72
N ALA A 168 -8.68 -22.99 20.79
CA ALA A 168 -8.64 -24.07 21.78
C ALA A 168 -8.61 -23.55 23.22
N HIS A 169 -7.95 -22.41 23.44
CA HIS A 169 -7.88 -21.73 24.74
C HIS A 169 -9.01 -20.71 24.97
N GLY A 170 -10.01 -20.64 24.08
CA GLY A 170 -11.18 -19.77 24.24
C GLY A 170 -10.90 -18.27 24.11
N VAL A 171 -9.73 -17.91 23.55
CA VAL A 171 -9.30 -16.51 23.41
C VAL A 171 -10.12 -15.77 22.35
N THR A 172 -10.61 -16.49 21.33
CA THR A 172 -11.38 -15.90 20.24
C THR A 172 -12.24 -16.92 19.50
N ASN A 173 -13.42 -16.49 19.04
CA ASN A 173 -14.31 -17.26 18.17
C ASN A 173 -14.22 -16.81 16.70
N GLY A 174 -13.19 -16.03 16.34
CA GLY A 174 -13.11 -15.36 15.04
C GLY A 174 -13.95 -14.07 15.00
N VAL A 175 -14.01 -13.44 13.83
CA VAL A 175 -14.84 -12.24 13.57
C VAL A 175 -16.21 -12.62 13.00
N SER A 176 -16.36 -13.86 12.54
CA SER A 176 -17.63 -14.51 12.21
C SER A 176 -17.49 -16.02 12.38
N ALA A 177 -18.60 -16.76 12.24
CA ALA A 177 -18.62 -18.22 12.32
C ALA A 177 -17.64 -18.91 11.34
N THR A 178 -17.26 -18.25 10.24
CA THR A 178 -16.38 -18.82 9.21
C THR A 178 -15.16 -17.96 8.87
N LYS A 179 -14.88 -16.89 9.63
CA LYS A 179 -13.70 -16.06 9.42
C LYS A 179 -12.99 -15.69 10.72
N TYR A 180 -11.67 -15.77 10.71
CA TYR A 180 -10.80 -15.28 11.78
C TYR A 180 -10.43 -13.80 11.62
N GLY A 181 -10.30 -13.32 10.39
CA GLY A 181 -9.86 -11.96 10.04
C GLY A 181 -8.34 -11.81 10.00
N THR A 182 -7.58 -12.79 9.49
CA THR A 182 -6.09 -12.83 9.59
C THR A 182 -5.38 -11.56 9.11
N VAL A 183 -5.87 -10.92 8.05
CA VAL A 183 -5.32 -9.67 7.48
C VAL A 183 -6.01 -8.40 8.00
N GLN A 184 -7.05 -8.53 8.82
CA GLN A 184 -7.81 -7.40 9.33
C GLN A 184 -7.01 -6.64 10.40
N SER A 185 -6.89 -5.32 10.22
CA SER A 185 -6.33 -4.41 11.23
C SER A 185 -7.12 -4.51 12.55
N MET A 186 -6.40 -4.61 13.66
CA MET A 186 -7.01 -4.73 14.97
C MET A 186 -7.46 -3.39 15.51
N LYS A 187 -8.67 -3.35 16.05
CA LYS A 187 -9.10 -2.24 16.91
C LYS A 187 -8.40 -2.34 18.26
N ARG A 188 -8.08 -1.19 18.86
CA ARG A 188 -7.45 -1.04 20.17
C ARG A 188 -8.26 -1.72 21.27
N GLY A 189 -9.60 -1.71 21.17
CA GLY A 189 -10.49 -2.42 22.09
C GLY A 189 -10.45 -3.94 21.94
N ASP A 190 -10.45 -4.45 20.69
CA ASP A 190 -10.37 -5.90 20.42
C ASP A 190 -9.01 -6.46 20.84
N PHE A 191 -7.96 -5.68 20.60
CA PHE A 191 -6.62 -5.98 21.09
C PHE A 191 -6.58 -6.08 22.62
N ALA A 192 -7.19 -5.12 23.31
CA ALA A 192 -7.29 -5.12 24.77
C ALA A 192 -8.02 -6.35 25.31
N LYS A 193 -9.12 -6.76 24.66
CA LYS A 193 -9.88 -7.96 25.00
C LYS A 193 -9.06 -9.23 24.86
N MET A 194 -8.36 -9.41 23.74
CA MET A 194 -7.54 -10.62 23.54
C MET A 194 -6.46 -10.72 24.61
N LEU A 195 -5.75 -9.63 24.92
CA LEU A 195 -4.74 -9.64 25.99
C LEU A 195 -5.34 -9.85 27.38
N PHE A 196 -6.53 -9.30 27.66
CA PHE A 196 -7.22 -9.53 28.93
C PHE A 196 -7.56 -11.03 29.12
N VAL A 197 -8.09 -11.68 28.08
CA VAL A 197 -8.40 -13.12 28.12
C VAL A 197 -7.13 -13.97 28.23
N LEU A 198 -6.08 -13.60 27.50
CA LEU A 198 -4.78 -14.29 27.55
C LEU A 198 -4.13 -14.21 28.95
N ASP A 199 -4.39 -13.15 29.72
CA ASP A 199 -3.93 -13.00 31.11
C ASP A 199 -4.96 -13.50 32.15
N GLY A 200 -5.88 -14.39 31.73
CA GLY A 200 -6.84 -15.07 32.61
C GLY A 200 -8.17 -14.36 32.84
N GLY A 201 -8.45 -13.28 32.11
CA GLY A 201 -9.75 -12.60 32.09
C GLY A 201 -10.84 -13.43 31.43
N VAL A 202 -12.10 -13.17 31.79
CA VAL A 202 -13.27 -13.83 31.19
C VAL A 202 -14.12 -12.77 30.50
N ILE A 203 -14.39 -12.96 29.21
CA ILE A 203 -15.34 -12.13 28.46
C ILE A 203 -16.49 -13.02 27.98
N ASP A 204 -17.71 -12.49 28.02
CA ASP A 204 -18.86 -13.17 27.41
C ASP A 204 -18.66 -13.13 25.89
N ASN A 205 -18.33 -14.28 25.30
CA ASN A 205 -17.95 -14.42 23.89
C ASN A 205 -19.12 -15.11 23.16
N PRO A 206 -20.23 -14.40 22.86
CA PRO A 206 -21.39 -15.03 22.24
C PRO A 206 -21.00 -15.65 20.89
N ASP A 207 -21.58 -16.80 20.62
CA ASP A 207 -21.47 -17.50 19.33
C ASP A 207 -21.79 -16.50 18.20
N PRO A 208 -20.93 -16.31 17.18
CA PRO A 208 -21.24 -15.42 16.09
C PRO A 208 -22.49 -15.96 15.37
N GLY A 209 -23.64 -15.35 15.66
CA GLY A 209 -24.93 -15.70 15.06
C GLY A 209 -24.88 -15.71 13.53
N PRO A 210 -25.89 -16.29 12.85
CA PRO A 210 -25.92 -16.37 11.40
C PRO A 210 -25.66 -14.99 10.80
N SER A 211 -24.70 -14.95 9.88
CA SER A 211 -24.25 -13.72 9.25
C SER A 211 -25.48 -12.94 8.76
N PRO A 212 -25.65 -11.66 9.17
CA PRO A 212 -26.47 -10.78 8.36
C PRO A 212 -25.93 -10.87 6.92
N GLU A 213 -26.83 -10.90 5.92
CA GLU A 213 -26.45 -10.57 4.55
C GLU A 213 -25.47 -9.42 4.60
N PRO A 214 -24.36 -9.45 3.83
CA PRO A 214 -23.29 -8.49 3.99
C PRO A 214 -23.88 -7.10 4.02
N ALA A 215 -23.89 -6.50 5.21
CA ALA A 215 -23.98 -5.07 5.30
C ALA A 215 -22.86 -4.58 4.38
N PRO A 216 -23.13 -3.61 3.48
CA PRO A 216 -22.09 -3.06 2.66
C PRO A 216 -20.90 -2.78 3.57
N ASN A 217 -19.75 -3.33 3.17
CA ASN A 217 -18.48 -3.19 3.89
C ASN A 217 -18.44 -1.76 4.44
N PRO A 218 -18.34 -1.52 5.77
CA PRO A 218 -18.17 -0.17 6.25
C PRO A 218 -16.91 0.31 5.56
N ASP A 219 -17.11 1.28 4.67
CA ASP A 219 -16.08 1.81 3.80
C ASP A 219 -14.84 2.06 4.68
N PRO A 220 -13.66 1.47 4.36
CA PRO A 220 -12.46 1.66 5.18
C PRO A 220 -12.09 3.14 5.34
N ASN A 221 -12.75 4.03 4.59
CA ASN A 221 -12.89 5.43 4.89
C ASN A 221 -14.34 5.87 4.59
N PRO A 222 -15.30 5.89 5.55
CA PRO A 222 -16.66 6.32 5.27
C PRO A 222 -16.60 7.66 4.55
N GLU A 223 -17.25 7.76 3.38
CA GLU A 223 -17.30 9.02 2.62
C GLU A 223 -17.56 10.15 3.62
N PRO A 224 -16.68 11.18 3.67
CA PRO A 224 -16.72 12.19 4.72
C PRO A 224 -18.15 12.70 4.87
N GLN A 225 -18.76 12.46 6.02
CA GLN A 225 -20.11 12.96 6.26
C GLN A 225 -20.04 14.47 6.47
N PRO A 226 -21.07 15.23 6.08
CA PRO A 226 -21.07 16.66 6.31
C PRO A 226 -20.96 16.96 7.81
N ASP A 227 -20.03 17.83 8.20
CA ASP A 227 -19.87 18.32 9.57
C ASP A 227 -20.25 19.81 9.63
N PRO A 228 -21.36 20.18 10.29
CA PRO A 228 -21.77 21.57 10.41
C PRO A 228 -20.82 22.42 11.28
N ASN A 229 -20.01 21.81 12.16
CA ASN A 229 -19.12 22.49 13.11
C ASN A 229 -17.65 22.07 12.92
N GLY A 230 -17.28 21.63 11.71
CA GLY A 230 -15.91 21.22 11.42
C GLY A 230 -14.94 22.39 11.31
N LEU A 231 -13.68 22.09 10.98
CA LEU A 231 -12.66 23.12 10.79
C LEU A 231 -12.56 23.53 9.33
N VAL A 232 -12.49 24.83 9.10
CA VAL A 232 -12.23 25.43 7.79
C VAL A 232 -10.99 26.31 7.88
N LEU A 233 -10.23 26.36 6.78
CA LEU A 233 -9.16 27.32 6.62
C LEU A 233 -9.67 28.53 5.87
N LYS A 234 -9.18 29.71 6.24
CA LYS A 234 -9.34 30.96 5.51
C LYS A 234 -7.97 31.43 5.05
N THR A 235 -7.79 31.64 3.75
CA THR A 235 -6.51 32.12 3.22
C THR A 235 -6.22 33.55 3.68
N LEU A 236 -5.01 33.78 4.19
CA LEU A 236 -4.54 35.08 4.69
C LEU A 236 -3.96 35.96 3.58
N THR A 237 -3.43 35.32 2.55
CA THR A 237 -2.91 35.92 1.32
C THR A 237 -3.40 35.07 0.14
N ASN A 238 -2.91 35.35 -1.07
CA ASN A 238 -2.93 34.32 -2.11
C ASN A 238 -2.09 33.12 -1.63
N ALA A 239 -2.75 32.03 -1.25
CA ALA A 239 -2.14 30.85 -0.67
C ALA A 239 -1.90 29.77 -1.72
N LYS A 240 -0.78 29.07 -1.63
CA LYS A 240 -0.41 28.04 -2.61
C LYS A 240 -0.82 26.67 -2.08
N GLY A 241 -1.55 25.93 -2.93
CA GLY A 241 -1.88 24.54 -2.68
C GLY A 241 -0.83 23.62 -3.31
N PHE A 242 -0.29 22.69 -2.53
CA PHE A 242 0.75 21.76 -2.96
C PHE A 242 0.31 20.29 -2.92
N GLN A 243 0.94 19.47 -3.75
CA GLN A 243 0.88 18.00 -3.71
C GLN A 243 2.30 17.43 -3.71
N TRP A 244 2.50 16.26 -3.12
CA TRP A 244 3.75 15.51 -3.23
C TRP A 244 3.53 14.30 -4.13
N ILE A 245 4.38 14.16 -5.15
CA ILE A 245 4.39 13.00 -6.04
C ILE A 245 5.84 12.55 -6.16
N GLU A 246 6.12 11.29 -5.82
CA GLU A 246 7.49 10.73 -5.84
C GLU A 246 8.50 11.62 -5.08
N GLY A 247 8.10 12.10 -3.90
CA GLY A 247 8.89 12.99 -3.05
C GLY A 247 9.03 14.44 -3.55
N LYS A 248 8.58 14.76 -4.77
CA LYS A 248 8.64 16.12 -5.33
C LYS A 248 7.41 16.93 -4.92
N ARG A 249 7.64 18.10 -4.33
CA ARG A 249 6.58 19.08 -4.03
C ARG A 249 6.21 19.84 -5.30
N LEU A 250 4.96 19.71 -5.73
CA LEU A 250 4.38 20.41 -6.87
C LEU A 250 3.35 21.41 -6.35
N THR A 251 3.43 22.67 -6.80
CA THR A 251 2.32 23.60 -6.62
C THR A 251 1.25 23.23 -7.64
N VAL A 252 0.00 23.07 -7.21
CA VAL A 252 -1.08 22.63 -8.11
C VAL A 252 -2.17 23.67 -8.27
N MET A 253 -2.26 24.61 -7.32
CA MET A 253 -3.21 25.72 -7.36
C MET A 253 -2.73 26.91 -6.53
N GLU A 254 -3.33 28.05 -6.78
CA GLU A 254 -3.30 29.24 -5.93
C GLU A 254 -4.73 29.62 -5.58
N ILE A 255 -5.00 29.85 -4.30
CA ILE A 255 -6.29 30.27 -3.77
C ILE A 255 -6.17 31.73 -3.33
N ASN A 256 -7.08 32.58 -3.80
CA ASN A 256 -7.04 34.02 -3.50
C ASN A 256 -7.25 34.29 -2.01
N GLU A 257 -6.78 35.43 -1.52
CA GLU A 257 -7.00 35.90 -0.16
C GLU A 257 -8.49 35.89 0.24
N GLY A 258 -8.76 35.49 1.49
CA GLY A 258 -10.07 35.51 2.13
C GLY A 258 -11.01 34.37 1.75
N VAL A 259 -10.56 33.44 0.90
CA VAL A 259 -11.32 32.25 0.52
C VAL A 259 -11.31 31.24 1.65
N ILE A 260 -12.48 30.65 1.91
CA ILE A 260 -12.68 29.66 2.96
C ILE A 260 -12.79 28.28 2.32
N LEU A 261 -12.02 27.31 2.80
CA LEU A 261 -12.03 25.93 2.35
C LEU A 261 -12.11 24.96 3.53
N PRO A 262 -12.92 23.90 3.44
CA PRO A 262 -13.00 22.87 4.47
C PRO A 262 -11.71 22.07 4.63
N ILE A 263 -11.29 21.85 5.87
CA ILE A 263 -10.11 21.07 6.20
C ILE A 263 -10.51 19.61 6.35
N LEU A 264 -9.81 18.73 5.63
CA LEU A 264 -9.95 17.29 5.81
C LEU A 264 -9.17 16.82 7.04
N GLN A 265 -7.91 17.26 7.15
CA GLN A 265 -7.05 16.95 8.29
C GLN A 265 -5.89 17.93 8.42
N GLU A 266 -5.32 18.01 9.61
CA GLU A 266 -4.05 18.68 9.87
C GLU A 266 -2.91 17.67 9.86
N THR A 267 -1.80 18.00 9.20
CA THR A 267 -0.59 17.19 9.17
C THR A 267 0.62 18.01 9.59
N GLY A 268 1.77 17.35 9.80
CA GLY A 268 3.03 18.03 10.01
C GLY A 268 3.44 18.97 8.86
N LYS A 269 2.86 18.80 7.67
CA LYS A 269 3.18 19.61 6.46
C LYS A 269 2.25 20.81 6.27
N GLY A 270 1.12 20.87 6.98
CA GLY A 270 0.10 21.89 6.79
C GLY A 270 -1.32 21.35 6.95
N TYR A 271 -2.29 22.06 6.37
CA TYR A 271 -3.68 21.65 6.36
C TYR A 271 -4.03 21.01 5.02
N GLU A 272 -4.57 19.81 5.05
CA GLU A 272 -5.02 19.09 3.86
C GLU A 272 -6.49 19.37 3.60
N VAL A 273 -6.77 19.73 2.35
CA VAL A 273 -8.10 20.00 1.82
C VAL A 273 -8.35 18.98 0.71
N ALA A 274 -9.55 18.38 0.69
CA ALA A 274 -9.89 17.44 -0.39
C ALA A 274 -9.80 18.15 -1.76
N PHE A 275 -9.25 17.49 -2.77
CA PHE A 275 -9.19 18.01 -4.13
C PHE A 275 -9.40 16.85 -5.09
N GLY A 276 -10.50 16.86 -5.85
CA GLY A 276 -10.89 15.68 -6.63
C GLY A 276 -10.98 14.43 -5.76
N ASN A 277 -10.18 13.41 -6.07
CA ASN A 277 -10.08 12.16 -5.31
C ASN A 277 -8.95 12.15 -4.26
N GLY A 278 -8.06 13.14 -4.29
CA GLY A 278 -6.94 13.23 -3.36
C GLY A 278 -7.04 14.45 -2.47
N VAL A 279 -5.87 14.95 -2.07
CA VAL A 279 -5.74 16.13 -1.22
C VAL A 279 -4.82 17.17 -1.84
N VAL A 280 -4.99 18.42 -1.41
CA VAL A 280 -4.06 19.52 -1.61
C VAL A 280 -3.70 20.09 -0.24
N THR A 281 -2.45 20.44 -0.04
CA THR A 281 -1.96 20.93 1.26
C THR A 281 -1.63 22.40 1.20
N PHE A 282 -2.10 23.14 2.20
CA PHE A 282 -1.80 24.56 2.42
C PHE A 282 -0.90 24.72 3.65
N LEU A 283 0.09 25.60 3.55
CA LEU A 283 1.02 25.86 4.64
C LEU A 283 0.32 26.62 5.77
N LYS A 284 0.71 26.34 7.03
CA LYS A 284 0.02 26.87 8.20
C LYS A 284 0.11 28.39 8.30
N GLU A 285 1.20 28.96 7.83
CA GLU A 285 1.49 30.39 7.79
C GLU A 285 0.68 31.15 6.72
N GLU A 286 0.11 30.47 5.72
CA GLU A 286 -0.68 31.10 4.66
C GLU A 286 -2.19 31.16 4.97
N VAL A 287 -2.61 30.57 6.10
CA VAL A 287 -4.03 30.38 6.42
C VAL A 287 -4.34 30.63 7.90
N HIS A 288 -5.59 30.98 8.17
CA HIS A 288 -6.17 31.08 9.51
C HIS A 288 -7.27 30.03 9.67
N ILE A 289 -7.31 29.34 10.80
CA ILE A 289 -8.32 28.30 11.06
C ILE A 289 -9.49 28.88 11.87
N GLN A 290 -10.70 28.50 11.47
CA GLN A 290 -11.94 28.86 12.14
C GLN A 290 -12.94 27.69 12.04
N GLU A 291 -13.98 27.70 12.88
CA GLU A 291 -15.10 26.76 12.74
C GLU A 291 -15.94 27.08 11.49
N GLY A 292 -16.50 26.05 10.86
CA GLY A 292 -17.37 26.21 9.72
C GLY A 292 -17.93 24.89 9.19
N HIS A 293 -18.77 25.00 8.18
CA HIS A 293 -19.38 23.84 7.55
C HIS A 293 -18.37 23.11 6.64
N VAL A 294 -18.24 21.80 6.87
CA VAL A 294 -17.47 20.85 6.05
C VAL A 294 -18.46 19.99 5.26
N PRO A 295 -18.62 20.17 3.95
CA PRO A 295 -19.47 19.33 3.12
C PRO A 295 -18.90 17.92 2.92
N ALA A 296 -19.74 17.00 2.46
CA ALA A 296 -19.28 15.69 2.02
C ALA A 296 -18.40 15.76 0.76
N VAL A 297 -17.41 14.88 0.67
CA VAL A 297 -16.47 14.80 -0.45
C VAL A 297 -16.95 13.72 -1.42
N THR A 298 -17.24 14.09 -2.67
CA THR A 298 -17.69 13.14 -3.70
C THR A 298 -16.51 12.63 -4.53
N LYS A 299 -16.30 11.32 -4.62
CA LYS A 299 -15.29 10.74 -5.53
C LYS A 299 -15.83 10.61 -6.96
N GLY A 300 -14.94 10.62 -7.95
CA GLY A 300 -15.31 10.44 -9.36
C GLY A 300 -14.28 9.62 -10.14
N LYS A 301 -14.70 9.09 -11.30
CA LYS A 301 -13.88 8.21 -12.15
C LYS A 301 -13.51 8.83 -13.50
N GLN A 302 -14.08 9.99 -13.82
CA GLN A 302 -13.84 10.71 -15.07
C GLN A 302 -13.02 11.97 -14.80
N THR A 303 -12.04 12.21 -15.67
CA THR A 303 -11.09 13.31 -15.50
C THR A 303 -10.94 14.14 -16.78
N VAL A 304 -10.55 15.40 -16.60
CA VAL A 304 -10.01 16.29 -17.63
C VAL A 304 -8.69 16.88 -17.20
N LEU A 305 -7.92 17.39 -18.16
CA LEU A 305 -6.62 18.03 -17.92
C LEU A 305 -6.72 19.54 -18.15
N THR A 306 -6.17 20.34 -17.24
CA THR A 306 -5.99 21.78 -17.49
C THR A 306 -4.93 22.01 -18.56
N LYS A 307 -5.20 22.91 -19.51
CA LYS A 307 -4.24 23.30 -20.59
C LYS A 307 -3.38 24.49 -20.22
N ARG A 308 -3.86 25.30 -19.30
CA ARG A 308 -3.27 26.57 -18.85
C ARG A 308 -3.72 26.84 -17.41
N ASN A 309 -3.23 27.92 -16.82
CA ASN A 309 -3.77 28.41 -15.54
C ASN A 309 -5.28 28.59 -15.67
N THR A 310 -6.04 27.77 -14.95
CA THR A 310 -7.49 27.63 -15.13
C THR A 310 -8.18 28.31 -13.95
N PRO A 311 -8.92 29.41 -14.18
CA PRO A 311 -9.63 30.11 -13.12
C PRO A 311 -10.71 29.23 -12.48
N MET A 312 -10.83 29.33 -11.16
CA MET A 312 -11.83 28.64 -10.34
C MET A 312 -12.90 29.61 -9.85
N ARG A 313 -14.16 29.17 -9.79
CA ARG A 313 -15.29 29.94 -9.26
C ARG A 313 -16.18 29.03 -8.41
N PHE A 314 -16.74 29.52 -7.31
CA PHE A 314 -17.74 28.75 -6.55
C PHE A 314 -19.12 28.74 -7.21
N GLU A 315 -19.37 29.67 -8.14
CA GLU A 315 -20.59 29.74 -8.93
C GLU A 315 -20.21 29.85 -10.41
N ALA A 316 -21.01 29.27 -11.30
CA ALA A 316 -20.75 29.23 -12.74
C ALA A 316 -20.40 30.60 -13.37
N LYS A 317 -20.98 31.68 -12.84
CA LYS A 317 -20.72 33.08 -13.28
C LYS A 317 -20.20 33.99 -12.16
N GLY A 318 -19.72 33.41 -11.06
CA GLY A 318 -19.24 34.14 -9.88
C GLY A 318 -17.84 34.73 -10.04
N LYS A 319 -17.30 35.32 -8.96
CA LYS A 319 -15.92 35.85 -8.91
C LYS A 319 -14.89 34.72 -9.01
N VAL A 320 -13.70 35.01 -9.55
CA VAL A 320 -12.56 34.08 -9.50
C VAL A 320 -12.08 33.96 -8.05
N VAL A 321 -12.00 32.74 -7.54
CA VAL A 321 -11.53 32.43 -6.17
C VAL A 321 -10.12 31.83 -6.14
N GLY A 322 -9.56 31.51 -7.30
CA GLY A 322 -8.20 31.02 -7.43
C GLY A 322 -7.91 30.53 -8.84
N THR A 323 -6.75 29.91 -9.02
CA THR A 323 -6.34 29.30 -10.28
C THR A 323 -5.74 27.91 -10.06
N ILE A 324 -6.03 26.97 -10.95
CA ILE A 324 -5.38 25.65 -11.01
C ILE A 324 -4.28 25.71 -12.06
N GLN A 325 -3.11 25.14 -11.75
CA GLN A 325 -1.99 25.10 -12.68
C GLN A 325 -2.31 24.27 -13.95
N PRO A 326 -1.55 24.43 -15.05
CA PRO A 326 -1.66 23.58 -16.23
C PRO A 326 -1.29 22.13 -15.91
N ASP A 327 -1.65 21.21 -16.81
CA ASP A 327 -1.31 19.79 -16.74
C ASP A 327 -1.85 19.09 -15.47
N MET A 328 -2.92 19.59 -14.85
CA MET A 328 -3.54 18.97 -13.67
C MET A 328 -4.75 18.11 -14.09
N ARG A 329 -4.83 16.87 -13.58
CA ARG A 329 -6.03 16.03 -13.71
C ARG A 329 -7.08 16.46 -12.71
N LEU A 330 -8.25 16.82 -13.22
CA LEU A 330 -9.42 17.24 -12.45
C LEU A 330 -10.51 16.19 -12.56
N VAL A 331 -11.01 15.73 -11.42
CA VAL A 331 -12.17 14.84 -11.34
C VAL A 331 -13.43 15.63 -11.65
N ILE A 332 -14.20 15.18 -12.64
CA ILE A 332 -15.46 15.81 -13.05
C ILE A 332 -16.60 15.22 -12.23
N LEU A 333 -17.39 16.08 -11.61
CA LEU A 333 -18.61 15.74 -10.85
C LEU A 333 -19.90 16.16 -11.57
N GLY A 334 -19.79 16.90 -12.67
CA GLY A 334 -20.91 17.34 -13.48
C GLY A 334 -20.51 18.34 -14.56
N GLU A 335 -21.45 18.63 -15.45
CA GLU A 335 -21.27 19.62 -16.51
C GLU A 335 -22.41 20.64 -16.46
N GLU A 336 -22.06 21.92 -16.54
CA GLU A 336 -23.03 23.03 -16.57
C GLU A 336 -22.69 23.97 -17.73
N GLY A 337 -23.37 23.76 -18.87
CA GLY A 337 -23.12 24.51 -20.09
C GLY A 337 -21.65 24.42 -20.55
N THR A 338 -20.93 25.55 -20.44
CA THR A 338 -19.52 25.68 -20.88
C THR A 338 -18.49 25.36 -19.80
N GLN A 339 -18.94 24.86 -18.64
CA GLN A 339 -18.09 24.58 -17.47
C GLN A 339 -18.20 23.13 -17.02
N TYR A 340 -17.11 22.64 -16.42
CA TYR A 340 -17.10 21.45 -15.58
C TYR A 340 -17.32 21.87 -14.13
N ARG A 341 -18.12 21.09 -13.41
CA ARG A 341 -18.23 21.15 -11.95
C ARG A 341 -17.27 20.11 -11.34
N ILE A 342 -16.35 20.59 -10.52
CA ILE A 342 -15.40 19.82 -9.71
C ILE A 342 -15.66 20.14 -8.22
N GLN A 343 -14.79 19.71 -7.32
CA GLN A 343 -14.84 20.12 -5.91
C GLN A 343 -13.46 20.42 -5.31
N ILE A 344 -13.45 21.28 -4.29
CA ILE A 344 -12.32 21.50 -3.38
C ILE A 344 -12.88 21.58 -1.95
N GLY A 345 -12.41 20.70 -1.06
CA GLY A 345 -12.92 20.54 0.30
C GLY A 345 -14.42 20.18 0.33
N GLY A 346 -14.92 19.45 -0.68
CA GLY A 346 -16.36 19.19 -0.84
C GLY A 346 -17.17 20.40 -1.37
N VAL A 347 -16.56 21.59 -1.46
CA VAL A 347 -17.21 22.78 -2.04
C VAL A 347 -17.23 22.67 -3.57
N PRO A 348 -18.38 22.82 -4.23
CA PRO A 348 -18.45 22.85 -5.69
C PRO A 348 -17.60 23.99 -6.27
N VAL A 349 -16.80 23.67 -7.29
CA VAL A 349 -15.97 24.62 -8.02
C VAL A 349 -16.18 24.44 -9.51
N TYR A 350 -16.30 25.55 -10.23
CA TYR A 350 -16.53 25.59 -11.67
C TYR A 350 -15.27 26.03 -12.41
N VAL A 351 -14.94 25.29 -13.46
CA VAL A 351 -13.81 25.57 -14.38
C VAL A 351 -14.28 25.53 -15.83
N ASP A 352 -13.77 26.43 -16.66
CA ASP A 352 -14.23 26.53 -18.05
C ASP A 352 -13.69 25.38 -18.93
N LYS A 353 -14.58 24.72 -19.69
CA LYS A 353 -14.21 23.63 -20.62
C LYS A 353 -13.14 24.08 -21.63
N LYS A 354 -13.18 25.33 -22.09
CA LYS A 354 -12.19 25.90 -23.03
C LYS A 354 -10.76 25.93 -22.48
N ASP A 355 -10.57 25.86 -21.17
CA ASP A 355 -9.27 25.83 -20.50
C ASP A 355 -8.80 24.42 -20.16
N THR A 356 -9.63 23.43 -20.45
CA THR A 356 -9.33 22.00 -20.28
C THR A 356 -9.18 21.25 -21.62
N MET A 357 -8.66 20.03 -21.55
CA MET A 357 -8.68 19.03 -22.61
C MET A 357 -9.09 17.67 -22.03
N LYS A 358 -9.53 16.76 -22.91
CA LYS A 358 -9.79 15.37 -22.54
C LYS A 358 -8.54 14.76 -21.89
N ASP A 359 -8.73 14.06 -20.77
CA ASP A 359 -7.65 13.26 -20.18
C ASP A 359 -7.39 12.03 -21.06
N SER A 360 -6.15 11.93 -21.53
CA SER A 360 -5.69 10.80 -22.33
C SER A 360 -5.11 9.69 -21.47
N GLY A 361 -5.22 9.73 -20.14
CA GLY A 361 -4.76 8.68 -19.23
C GLY A 361 -3.27 8.74 -18.89
N VAL A 362 -2.79 7.69 -18.22
CA VAL A 362 -1.39 7.46 -17.85
C VAL A 362 -0.80 6.43 -18.82
N PRO A 363 0.28 6.76 -19.56
CA PRO A 363 0.99 5.78 -20.36
C PRO A 363 1.72 4.77 -19.47
N VAL A 364 1.58 3.49 -19.82
CA VAL A 364 2.32 2.38 -19.22
C VAL A 364 3.24 1.81 -20.29
N LEU A 365 4.54 2.04 -20.20
CA LEU A 365 5.52 1.60 -21.19
C LEU A 365 5.87 0.13 -20.96
N MET A 366 5.93 -0.65 -22.03
CA MET A 366 6.24 -2.09 -21.99
C MET A 366 7.54 -2.37 -22.76
N TYR A 367 8.56 -2.82 -22.03
CA TYR A 367 9.86 -3.27 -22.52
C TYR A 367 10.07 -4.75 -22.22
N HIS A 368 11.07 -5.40 -22.83
CA HIS A 368 11.38 -6.81 -22.60
C HIS A 368 12.90 -7.03 -22.48
N HIS A 369 13.60 -7.03 -23.60
CA HIS A 369 15.03 -7.36 -23.68
C HIS A 369 15.83 -6.18 -24.27
N MET A 370 17.12 -6.15 -23.94
CA MET A 370 18.02 -5.08 -24.31
C MET A 370 19.40 -5.62 -24.59
N LEU A 371 20.02 -5.16 -25.68
CA LEU A 371 21.39 -5.51 -26.05
C LEU A 371 22.14 -4.26 -26.52
N GLU A 372 23.44 -4.24 -26.31
CA GLU A 372 24.32 -3.27 -26.96
C GLU A 372 24.47 -3.63 -28.44
N ASN A 373 24.39 -2.63 -29.33
CA ASN A 373 24.46 -2.83 -30.77
C ASN A 373 23.46 -3.89 -31.26
N ALA A 374 22.21 -3.81 -30.79
CA ALA A 374 21.19 -4.83 -31.01
C ALA A 374 21.00 -5.18 -32.50
N ALA A 375 21.13 -4.18 -33.39
CA ALA A 375 21.05 -4.34 -34.85
C ALA A 375 22.15 -5.24 -35.46
N GLN A 376 23.27 -5.43 -34.74
CA GLN A 376 24.40 -6.29 -35.14
C GLN A 376 24.41 -7.64 -34.41
N SER A 377 23.51 -7.85 -33.45
CA SER A 377 23.42 -9.09 -32.68
C SER A 377 22.76 -10.23 -33.46
N SER A 378 22.89 -11.45 -32.93
CA SER A 378 22.11 -12.62 -33.38
C SER A 378 20.59 -12.40 -33.29
N GLN A 379 20.15 -11.44 -32.48
CA GLN A 379 18.74 -11.11 -32.24
C GLN A 379 18.22 -9.89 -33.01
N LYS A 380 18.95 -9.39 -34.03
CA LYS A 380 18.59 -8.18 -34.81
C LYS A 380 17.18 -8.12 -35.40
N ASN A 381 16.51 -9.26 -35.59
CA ASN A 381 15.15 -9.36 -36.12
C ASN A 381 14.07 -9.52 -35.02
N ASN A 382 14.47 -9.53 -33.74
CA ASN A 382 13.55 -9.67 -32.62
C ASN A 382 13.00 -8.31 -32.21
N ARG A 383 11.69 -8.11 -32.42
CA ARG A 383 10.99 -6.85 -32.13
C ARG A 383 10.85 -6.53 -30.64
N MET A 384 11.27 -7.44 -29.76
CA MET A 384 11.27 -7.26 -28.31
C MET A 384 12.64 -6.86 -27.75
N VAL A 385 13.66 -6.68 -28.61
CA VAL A 385 15.06 -6.42 -28.21
C VAL A 385 15.47 -5.04 -28.63
N ILE A 386 15.45 -4.07 -27.71
CA ILE A 386 15.85 -2.69 -28.01
C ILE A 386 17.34 -2.46 -27.79
N ASP A 387 17.90 -1.47 -28.48
CA ASP A 387 19.28 -1.05 -28.24
C ASP A 387 19.37 -0.27 -26.92
N VAL A 388 20.44 -0.50 -26.15
CA VAL A 388 20.68 0.24 -24.90
C VAL A 388 20.69 1.76 -25.13
N ARG A 389 21.28 2.24 -26.22
CA ARG A 389 21.31 3.67 -26.56
C ARG A 389 19.91 4.24 -26.79
N GLN A 390 19.04 3.46 -27.43
CA GLN A 390 17.65 3.87 -27.67
C GLN A 390 16.91 4.06 -26.34
N PHE A 391 17.14 3.18 -25.36
CA PHE A 391 16.56 3.33 -24.03
C PHE A 391 17.13 4.52 -23.26
N GLU A 392 18.45 4.76 -23.33
CA GLU A 392 19.09 5.94 -22.75
C GLU A 392 18.46 7.23 -23.30
N GLU A 393 18.28 7.32 -24.63
CA GLU A 393 17.63 8.46 -25.28
C GLU A 393 16.20 8.68 -24.80
N GLN A 394 15.45 7.59 -24.61
CA GLN A 394 14.06 7.61 -24.10
C GLN A 394 14.02 8.10 -22.64
N MET A 395 14.86 7.56 -21.75
CA MET A 395 14.92 8.01 -20.35
C MET A 395 15.38 9.47 -20.24
N ALA A 396 16.37 9.87 -21.03
CA ALA A 396 16.82 11.26 -21.11
C ALA A 396 15.72 12.19 -21.65
N TYR A 397 14.89 11.72 -22.58
CA TYR A 397 13.72 12.47 -23.04
C TYR A 397 12.70 12.67 -21.91
N LEU A 398 12.37 11.63 -21.14
CA LEU A 398 11.47 11.78 -19.99
C LEU A 398 11.96 12.88 -19.05
N ASN A 399 13.26 12.89 -18.73
CA ASN A 399 13.87 13.90 -17.89
C ASN A 399 13.77 15.33 -18.48
N ARG A 400 14.20 15.50 -19.73
CA ARG A 400 14.20 16.83 -20.41
C ARG A 400 12.80 17.41 -20.58
N HIS A 401 11.78 16.56 -20.68
CA HIS A 401 10.40 16.96 -20.93
C HIS A 401 9.51 16.87 -19.68
N ASN A 402 10.11 16.78 -18.48
CA ASN A 402 9.40 16.78 -17.19
C ASN A 402 8.34 15.69 -17.06
N TRP A 403 8.61 14.51 -17.62
CA TRP A 403 7.84 13.31 -17.27
C TRP A 403 8.35 12.75 -15.95
N THR A 404 7.42 12.36 -15.08
CA THR A 404 7.68 11.74 -13.79
C THR A 404 7.34 10.26 -13.87
N PRO A 405 8.33 9.37 -13.98
CA PRO A 405 8.11 7.95 -13.73
C PRO A 405 7.61 7.74 -12.30
N ILE A 406 6.54 6.96 -12.16
CA ILE A 406 5.88 6.70 -10.86
C ILE A 406 6.02 5.25 -10.42
N THR A 407 6.02 5.03 -9.12
CA THR A 407 6.00 3.68 -8.53
C THR A 407 4.66 2.98 -8.76
N LEU A 408 4.64 1.65 -8.61
CA LEU A 408 3.39 0.89 -8.63
C LEU A 408 2.44 1.32 -7.50
N ASN A 409 2.97 1.73 -6.34
CA ASN A 409 2.15 2.22 -5.22
C ASN A 409 1.49 3.56 -5.54
N THR A 410 2.21 4.51 -6.16
CA THR A 410 1.62 5.77 -6.64
C THR A 410 0.56 5.50 -7.73
N PHE A 411 0.82 4.55 -8.63
CA PHE A 411 -0.16 4.14 -9.63
C PHE A 411 -1.42 3.52 -8.99
N LYS A 412 -1.24 2.67 -7.98
CA LYS A 412 -2.31 2.07 -7.17
C LYS A 412 -3.16 3.14 -6.48
N ALA A 413 -2.53 4.03 -5.72
CA ALA A 413 -3.22 5.12 -5.02
C ALA A 413 -4.03 5.99 -6.00
N TRP A 414 -3.49 6.25 -7.19
CA TRP A 414 -4.25 6.96 -8.22
C TRP A 414 -5.44 6.15 -8.74
N LYS A 415 -5.26 4.87 -9.12
CA LYS A 415 -6.37 4.02 -9.63
C LYS A 415 -7.46 3.80 -8.59
N ASN A 416 -7.11 3.80 -7.31
CA ASN A 416 -8.07 3.69 -6.20
C ASN A 416 -8.76 5.02 -5.87
N GLY A 417 -8.35 6.13 -6.49
CA GLY A 417 -8.90 7.45 -6.19
C GLY A 417 -8.54 7.91 -4.79
N GLU A 418 -7.27 7.76 -4.42
CA GLU A 418 -6.67 8.27 -3.18
C GLU A 418 -5.78 9.50 -3.44
N ILE A 419 -5.26 9.64 -4.68
CA ILE A 419 -4.45 10.80 -5.09
C ILE A 419 -4.85 11.29 -6.49
N ASN A 420 -4.55 12.56 -6.77
CA ASN A 420 -4.55 13.08 -8.14
C ASN A 420 -3.13 13.06 -8.71
N LEU A 421 -3.02 12.94 -10.04
CA LEU A 421 -1.75 12.98 -10.76
C LEU A 421 -1.71 14.13 -11.76
N HIS A 422 -0.55 14.76 -11.91
CA HIS A 422 -0.28 15.69 -13.02
C HIS A 422 -0.10 14.91 -14.35
N LYS A 423 -0.38 15.54 -15.49
CA LYS A 423 -0.45 14.92 -16.82
C LYS A 423 0.76 14.06 -17.15
N ARG A 424 1.95 14.60 -16.88
CA ARG A 424 3.25 14.04 -17.29
C ARG A 424 3.74 12.99 -16.31
N VAL A 425 2.93 11.98 -16.02
CA VAL A 425 3.36 10.78 -15.29
C VAL A 425 3.43 9.58 -16.22
N VAL A 426 4.29 8.62 -15.93
CA VAL A 426 4.44 7.41 -16.74
C VAL A 426 4.78 6.22 -15.85
N LEU A 427 4.24 5.04 -16.14
CA LEU A 427 4.66 3.80 -15.50
C LEU A 427 5.60 3.05 -16.45
N ILE A 428 6.78 2.66 -15.98
CA ILE A 428 7.76 1.90 -16.77
C ILE A 428 7.65 0.43 -16.37
N THR A 429 7.41 -0.46 -17.34
CA THR A 429 7.28 -1.90 -17.09
C THR A 429 8.19 -2.73 -17.98
N PHE A 430 8.70 -3.84 -17.44
CA PHE A 430 9.53 -4.81 -18.14
C PHE A 430 8.94 -6.21 -17.95
N ASP A 431 8.74 -6.95 -19.04
CA ASP A 431 8.21 -8.31 -19.00
C ASP A 431 9.32 -9.36 -18.98
N ASP A 432 8.93 -10.61 -18.76
CA ASP A 432 9.74 -11.83 -18.80
C ASP A 432 10.82 -12.01 -17.72
N GLY A 433 11.17 -10.97 -16.97
CA GLY A 433 12.23 -11.03 -15.96
C GLY A 433 13.60 -11.37 -16.54
N ILE A 434 13.96 -10.72 -17.65
CA ILE A 434 15.20 -10.98 -18.39
C ILE A 434 16.38 -10.24 -17.74
N LEU A 435 17.51 -10.92 -17.52
CA LEU A 435 18.69 -10.39 -16.83
C LEU A 435 19.25 -9.12 -17.47
N SER A 436 19.08 -8.94 -18.78
CA SER A 436 19.55 -7.75 -19.49
C SER A 436 18.95 -6.44 -18.94
N THR A 437 17.74 -6.48 -18.38
CA THR A 437 17.09 -5.28 -17.82
C THR A 437 17.81 -4.84 -16.55
N VAL A 438 18.24 -5.79 -15.72
CA VAL A 438 19.13 -5.54 -14.57
C VAL A 438 20.52 -5.10 -15.03
N LYS A 439 21.07 -5.70 -16.08
CA LYS A 439 22.41 -5.34 -16.58
C LYS A 439 22.46 -3.93 -17.20
N TYR A 440 21.46 -3.57 -17.99
CA TYR A 440 21.50 -2.37 -18.83
C TYR A 440 20.49 -1.30 -18.42
N ALA A 441 19.22 -1.64 -18.16
CA ALA A 441 18.22 -0.62 -17.79
C ALA A 441 18.39 -0.12 -16.36
N TYR A 442 18.66 -1.00 -15.38
CA TYR A 442 18.86 -0.61 -13.98
C TYR A 442 19.84 0.55 -13.78
N PRO A 443 21.09 0.51 -14.28
CA PRO A 443 22.03 1.62 -14.04
C PRO A 443 21.53 2.94 -14.65
N ILE A 444 20.85 2.91 -15.79
CA ILE A 444 20.27 4.11 -16.43
C ILE A 444 19.11 4.65 -15.58
N LEU A 445 18.18 3.78 -15.19
CA LEU A 445 17.05 4.16 -14.32
C LEU A 445 17.55 4.71 -12.98
N LYS A 446 18.59 4.10 -12.41
CA LYS A 446 19.20 4.51 -11.15
C LYS A 446 19.81 5.91 -11.23
N GLN A 447 20.44 6.29 -12.35
CA GLN A 447 20.98 7.64 -12.56
C GLN A 447 19.89 8.72 -12.45
N TYR A 448 18.67 8.42 -12.91
CA TYR A 448 17.53 9.35 -12.84
C TYR A 448 16.63 9.14 -11.62
N ASN A 449 16.89 8.10 -10.81
CA ASN A 449 16.00 7.61 -9.77
C ASN A 449 14.58 7.33 -10.28
N TYR A 450 14.49 6.66 -11.43
CA TYR A 450 13.23 6.31 -12.10
C TYR A 450 12.74 4.93 -11.67
N PRO A 451 11.61 4.84 -10.94
CA PRO A 451 11.05 3.55 -10.57
C PRO A 451 10.52 2.79 -11.78
N ALA A 452 10.54 1.47 -11.70
CA ALA A 452 10.01 0.58 -12.72
C ALA A 452 9.39 -0.69 -12.12
N VAL A 453 8.55 -1.36 -12.88
CA VAL A 453 7.95 -2.66 -12.53
C VAL A 453 8.55 -3.75 -13.41
N SER A 454 8.92 -4.89 -12.85
CA SER A 454 9.39 -6.05 -13.62
C SER A 454 8.48 -7.25 -13.38
N PHE A 455 7.81 -7.73 -14.43
CA PHE A 455 6.96 -8.91 -14.38
C PHE A 455 7.80 -10.16 -14.65
N LEU A 456 7.88 -11.05 -13.66
CA LEU A 456 8.74 -12.22 -13.67
C LEU A 456 7.97 -13.49 -14.06
N ILE A 457 8.51 -14.27 -15.00
CA ILE A 457 8.08 -15.66 -15.19
C ILE A 457 8.69 -16.47 -14.05
N SER A 458 7.94 -16.64 -12.98
CA SER A 458 8.51 -17.09 -11.70
C SER A 458 8.99 -18.54 -11.73
N GLY A 459 8.51 -19.38 -12.67
CA GLY A 459 9.05 -20.73 -12.91
C GLY A 459 10.50 -20.73 -13.42
N LYS A 460 10.98 -19.59 -13.94
CA LYS A 460 12.39 -19.38 -14.35
C LYS A 460 13.25 -18.74 -13.26
N LEU A 461 12.65 -18.29 -12.16
CA LEU A 461 13.37 -17.67 -11.04
C LEU A 461 14.29 -18.69 -10.36
N ARG A 462 15.54 -18.31 -10.12
CA ARG A 462 16.57 -19.10 -9.42
C ARG A 462 17.21 -18.25 -8.33
N GLN A 463 18.11 -18.83 -7.53
CA GLN A 463 18.82 -18.08 -6.48
C GLN A 463 19.62 -16.89 -7.03
N GLN A 464 20.24 -17.09 -8.19
CA GLN A 464 20.94 -16.05 -8.94
C GLN A 464 20.81 -16.36 -10.42
N ALA A 465 21.01 -15.34 -11.24
CA ALA A 465 21.03 -15.51 -12.67
C ALA A 465 22.22 -16.35 -13.15
N ALA A 466 22.06 -16.98 -14.32
CA ALA A 466 23.18 -17.60 -15.03
C ALA A 466 24.20 -16.53 -15.47
N PRO A 467 25.47 -16.90 -15.74
CA PRO A 467 26.46 -15.98 -16.28
C PRO A 467 25.92 -15.24 -17.52
N TRP A 468 26.21 -13.94 -17.60
CA TRP A 468 25.78 -13.12 -18.72
C TRP A 468 26.39 -13.64 -20.03
N ASP A 469 25.52 -13.87 -21.01
CA ASP A 469 25.87 -14.17 -22.40
C ASP A 469 24.91 -13.40 -23.31
N PRO A 470 25.41 -12.46 -24.15
CA PRO A 470 24.58 -11.60 -25.00
C PRO A 470 23.86 -12.36 -26.12
N ASP A 471 24.25 -13.59 -26.45
CA ASP A 471 23.54 -14.44 -27.40
C ASP A 471 22.52 -15.36 -26.71
N GLY A 472 22.55 -15.41 -25.37
CA GLY A 472 21.62 -16.16 -24.54
C GLY A 472 20.47 -15.33 -23.99
N LEU A 473 19.52 -16.01 -23.34
CA LEU A 473 18.41 -15.38 -22.63
C LEU A 473 18.40 -15.86 -21.18
N GLN A 474 19.10 -15.14 -20.31
CA GLN A 474 19.13 -15.41 -18.88
C GLN A 474 18.02 -14.65 -18.16
N ASN A 475 17.54 -15.22 -17.06
CA ASN A 475 16.52 -14.61 -16.23
C ASN A 475 17.10 -14.08 -14.92
N VAL A 476 16.47 -13.04 -14.39
CA VAL A 476 16.74 -12.47 -13.06
C VAL A 476 16.59 -13.57 -11.99
N GLY A 477 17.54 -13.62 -11.04
CA GLY A 477 17.46 -14.43 -9.83
C GLY A 477 17.12 -13.61 -8.59
N LEU A 478 16.93 -14.28 -7.45
CA LEU A 478 16.65 -13.63 -6.16
C LEU A 478 17.75 -12.65 -5.74
N LYS A 479 19.02 -12.98 -6.03
CA LYS A 479 20.15 -12.08 -5.82
C LYS A 479 20.00 -10.77 -6.59
N GLU A 480 19.69 -10.84 -7.88
CA GLU A 480 19.52 -9.66 -8.72
C GLU A 480 18.30 -8.84 -8.32
N MET A 481 17.23 -9.49 -7.84
CA MET A 481 16.09 -8.78 -7.24
C MET A 481 16.53 -7.93 -6.04
N ALA A 482 17.19 -8.56 -5.06
CA ALA A 482 17.65 -7.85 -3.86
C ALA A 482 18.64 -6.72 -4.16
N MET A 483 19.46 -6.86 -5.21
CA MET A 483 20.41 -5.83 -5.63
C MET A 483 19.76 -4.61 -6.29
N THR A 484 18.51 -4.71 -6.74
CA THR A 484 17.86 -3.69 -7.57
C THR A 484 16.47 -3.27 -7.09
N GLU A 485 16.07 -3.69 -5.90
CA GLU A 485 14.78 -3.40 -5.26
C GLU A 485 14.53 -1.90 -5.02
N ASP A 486 15.59 -1.09 -5.04
CA ASP A 486 15.52 0.36 -4.91
C ASP A 486 14.95 1.06 -6.16
N ILE A 487 14.92 0.36 -7.30
CA ILE A 487 14.38 0.84 -8.57
C ILE A 487 13.24 -0.06 -9.07
N TYR A 488 13.40 -1.38 -8.95
CA TYR A 488 12.44 -2.34 -9.45
C TYR A 488 11.46 -2.81 -8.38
N ASN A 489 10.20 -2.81 -8.77
CA ASN A 489 9.14 -3.54 -8.11
C ASN A 489 8.81 -4.80 -8.93
N PHE A 490 9.18 -5.97 -8.41
CA PHE A 490 8.98 -7.27 -9.06
C PHE A 490 7.56 -7.82 -8.82
N GLN A 491 6.90 -8.23 -9.91
CA GLN A 491 5.50 -8.62 -9.98
C GLN A 491 5.33 -9.89 -10.86
N SER A 492 4.11 -10.41 -10.99
CA SER A 492 3.89 -11.71 -11.63
C SER A 492 3.79 -11.64 -13.16
N HIS A 493 4.49 -12.54 -13.86
CA HIS A 493 4.22 -12.86 -15.26
C HIS A 493 3.81 -14.33 -15.42
N THR A 494 3.02 -14.84 -14.45
CA THR A 494 2.67 -16.26 -14.28
C THR A 494 3.85 -17.14 -13.87
N HIS A 495 3.58 -18.37 -13.42
CA HIS A 495 4.59 -19.34 -13.02
C HIS A 495 5.09 -20.16 -14.21
N TYR A 496 4.17 -20.86 -14.89
CA TYR A 496 4.46 -21.70 -16.06
C TYR A 496 3.56 -21.43 -17.27
N MET A 497 2.60 -20.50 -17.16
CA MET A 497 1.67 -20.19 -18.25
C MET A 497 2.23 -19.30 -19.36
N HIS A 498 3.48 -18.85 -19.27
CA HIS A 498 4.18 -18.15 -20.36
C HIS A 498 4.67 -19.11 -21.46
N VAL A 499 3.73 -19.88 -22.02
CA VAL A 499 3.94 -20.83 -23.13
C VAL A 499 2.71 -20.86 -24.03
N PHE A 500 2.88 -21.23 -25.29
CA PHE A 500 1.76 -21.49 -26.18
C PHE A 500 1.23 -22.92 -25.97
N LYS A 501 -0.07 -23.11 -26.18
CA LYS A 501 -0.64 -24.43 -26.33
C LYS A 501 0.00 -25.11 -27.54
N LYS A 502 0.37 -26.39 -27.37
CA LYS A 502 1.07 -27.16 -28.39
C LYS A 502 0.30 -27.15 -29.72
N GLY A 503 0.96 -26.69 -30.78
CA GLY A 503 0.40 -26.66 -32.13
C GLY A 503 -0.47 -25.42 -32.44
N THR A 504 -0.58 -24.46 -31.53
CA THR A 504 -1.31 -23.20 -31.77
C THR A 504 -0.43 -21.97 -31.47
N ARG A 505 -0.97 -20.77 -31.74
CA ARG A 505 -0.40 -19.48 -31.29
C ARG A 505 -1.20 -18.87 -30.13
N GLU A 506 -1.97 -19.71 -29.46
CA GLU A 506 -2.79 -19.33 -28.31
C GLU A 506 -1.99 -19.66 -27.05
N GLY A 507 -1.86 -18.69 -26.16
CA GLY A 507 -1.22 -18.84 -24.87
C GLY A 507 -1.96 -19.86 -24.03
N LEU A 508 -1.22 -20.63 -23.22
CA LEU A 508 -1.78 -21.69 -22.40
C LEU A 508 -2.93 -21.20 -21.52
N LEU A 509 -2.79 -19.99 -20.96
CA LEU A 509 -3.79 -19.33 -20.13
C LEU A 509 -5.19 -19.24 -20.79
N LEU A 510 -5.28 -19.13 -22.13
CA LEU A 510 -6.57 -19.09 -22.83
C LEU A 510 -7.35 -20.41 -22.76
N HIS A 511 -6.67 -21.51 -22.46
CA HIS A 511 -7.25 -22.85 -22.41
C HIS A 511 -7.27 -23.44 -21.02
N SER A 512 -6.82 -22.68 -20.02
CA SER A 512 -6.79 -23.12 -18.64
C SER A 512 -8.10 -22.83 -17.93
N THR A 513 -8.46 -23.67 -16.96
CA THR A 513 -9.61 -23.41 -16.08
C THR A 513 -9.27 -22.29 -15.10
N LYS A 514 -10.29 -21.78 -14.41
CA LYS A 514 -10.10 -20.77 -13.35
C LYS A 514 -9.14 -21.30 -12.27
N GLU A 515 -9.32 -22.55 -11.85
CA GLU A 515 -8.55 -23.21 -10.79
C GLU A 515 -7.08 -23.36 -11.20
N GLU A 516 -6.81 -23.81 -12.43
CA GLU A 516 -5.44 -23.92 -12.95
C GLU A 516 -4.73 -22.55 -13.00
N VAL A 517 -5.44 -21.49 -13.41
CA VAL A 517 -4.89 -20.13 -13.43
C VAL A 517 -4.64 -19.63 -12.01
N TYR A 518 -5.55 -19.89 -11.08
CA TYR A 518 -5.40 -19.51 -9.68
C TYR A 518 -4.18 -20.18 -9.05
N GLU A 519 -4.02 -21.50 -9.21
CA GLU A 519 -2.89 -22.25 -8.68
C GLU A 519 -1.55 -21.76 -9.26
N ASP A 520 -1.47 -21.51 -10.57
CA ASP A 520 -0.27 -20.97 -11.21
C ASP A 520 0.08 -19.56 -10.69
N VAL A 521 -0.93 -18.69 -10.53
CA VAL A 521 -0.73 -17.34 -10.02
C VAL A 521 -0.29 -17.36 -8.56
N MET A 522 -0.88 -18.22 -7.72
CA MET A 522 -0.49 -18.38 -6.32
C MET A 522 0.93 -18.94 -6.19
N ALA A 523 1.30 -19.93 -7.01
CA ALA A 523 2.67 -20.41 -7.10
C ALA A 523 3.61 -19.27 -7.52
N SER A 524 3.19 -18.42 -8.46
CA SER A 524 3.97 -17.27 -8.88
C SER A 524 4.19 -16.25 -7.76
N LYS A 525 3.12 -15.87 -7.05
CA LYS A 525 3.19 -15.00 -5.86
C LYS A 525 4.17 -15.57 -4.85
N ALA A 526 4.05 -16.85 -4.51
CA ALA A 526 4.92 -17.51 -3.53
C ALA A 526 6.40 -17.53 -3.94
N GLN A 527 6.71 -17.78 -5.21
CA GLN A 527 8.11 -17.79 -5.68
C GLN A 527 8.73 -16.40 -5.68
N ILE A 528 8.01 -15.38 -6.16
CA ILE A 528 8.49 -14.00 -6.20
C ILE A 528 8.63 -13.44 -4.79
N ALA A 529 7.69 -13.77 -3.89
CA ALA A 529 7.71 -13.35 -2.49
C ALA A 529 8.97 -13.76 -1.73
N LYS A 530 9.72 -14.77 -2.20
CA LYS A 530 11.05 -15.11 -1.63
C LYS A 530 12.03 -13.94 -1.70
N GLY A 531 11.90 -13.05 -2.69
CA GLY A 531 12.66 -11.80 -2.78
C GLY A 531 12.17 -10.71 -1.81
N TYR A 532 11.02 -10.91 -1.17
CA TYR A 532 10.37 -9.98 -0.23
C TYR A 532 10.12 -10.65 1.13
N ALA A 533 11.12 -11.40 1.63
CA ALA A 533 11.04 -12.09 2.92
C ALA A 533 9.82 -13.04 3.09
N GLY A 534 9.28 -13.56 1.98
CA GLY A 534 8.12 -14.44 1.93
C GLY A 534 6.76 -13.72 1.92
N ASP A 535 6.72 -12.39 1.84
CA ASP A 535 5.47 -11.64 1.85
C ASP A 535 4.80 -11.59 0.47
N THR A 536 3.73 -12.36 0.32
CA THR A 536 2.94 -12.44 -0.92
C THR A 536 2.06 -11.22 -1.17
N SER A 537 1.83 -10.37 -0.15
CA SER A 537 1.05 -9.13 -0.29
C SER A 537 1.76 -8.07 -1.13
N HIS A 538 3.08 -8.20 -1.33
CA HIS A 538 3.84 -7.38 -2.27
C HIS A 538 3.46 -7.64 -3.74
N ILE A 539 2.88 -8.80 -4.07
CA ILE A 539 2.60 -9.20 -5.44
C ILE A 539 1.12 -8.93 -5.75
N ILE A 540 0.85 -7.71 -6.17
CA ILE A 540 -0.48 -7.16 -6.44
C ILE A 540 -0.75 -6.96 -7.93
N ALA A 541 0.24 -7.18 -8.79
CA ALA A 541 0.11 -6.93 -10.22
C ALA A 541 0.57 -8.13 -11.07
N LEU A 542 -0.03 -8.24 -12.25
CA LEU A 542 0.31 -9.25 -13.24
C LEU A 542 0.35 -8.67 -14.66
N ALA A 543 1.31 -9.08 -15.47
CA ALA A 543 1.20 -8.92 -16.92
C ALA A 543 0.71 -10.24 -17.53
N TYR A 544 -0.32 -10.21 -18.37
CA TYR A 544 -0.78 -11.44 -19.03
C TYR A 544 0.25 -11.90 -20.07
N PRO A 545 0.70 -13.17 -20.06
CA PRO A 545 1.52 -13.71 -21.13
C PRO A 545 0.89 -13.46 -22.50
N PHE A 546 1.67 -12.91 -23.42
CA PHE A 546 1.23 -12.52 -24.77
C PHE A 546 0.05 -11.50 -24.81
N GLY A 547 -0.34 -10.93 -23.66
CA GLY A 547 -1.50 -10.05 -23.48
C GLY A 547 -2.86 -10.75 -23.54
N GLN A 548 -2.88 -12.08 -23.53
CA GLN A 548 -4.08 -12.88 -23.72
C GLN A 548 -4.73 -13.22 -22.39
N ASN A 549 -6.06 -13.08 -22.29
CA ASN A 549 -6.81 -13.33 -21.07
C ASN A 549 -8.24 -13.83 -21.36
N THR A 550 -8.86 -14.45 -20.35
CA THR A 550 -10.24 -14.94 -20.37
C THR A 550 -11.01 -14.43 -19.14
N GLN A 551 -12.33 -14.60 -19.13
CA GLN A 551 -13.14 -14.31 -17.92
C GLN A 551 -12.70 -15.19 -16.74
N ALA A 552 -12.48 -16.49 -16.97
CA ALA A 552 -11.99 -17.42 -15.95
C ALA A 552 -10.64 -16.96 -15.35
N ALA A 553 -9.71 -16.51 -16.20
CA ALA A 553 -8.44 -15.97 -15.71
C ALA A 553 -8.65 -14.72 -14.85
N ARG A 554 -9.52 -13.78 -15.25
CA ARG A 554 -9.81 -12.59 -14.44
C ARG A 554 -10.44 -12.92 -13.09
N GLU A 555 -11.32 -13.93 -13.04
CA GLU A 555 -11.90 -14.41 -11.79
C GLU A 555 -10.84 -15.04 -10.88
N ALA A 556 -9.93 -15.84 -11.44
CA ALA A 556 -8.78 -16.38 -10.72
C ALA A 556 -7.85 -15.29 -10.16
N LEU A 557 -7.59 -14.24 -10.95
CA LEU A 557 -6.77 -13.10 -10.49
C LEU A 557 -7.43 -12.34 -9.33
N LYS A 558 -8.75 -12.13 -9.37
CA LYS A 558 -9.48 -11.50 -8.25
C LYS A 558 -9.37 -12.34 -6.98
N GLU A 559 -9.54 -13.65 -7.09
CA GLU A 559 -9.45 -14.59 -5.97
C GLU A 559 -8.02 -14.65 -5.41
N ALA A 560 -7.01 -14.54 -6.27
CA ALA A 560 -5.60 -14.47 -5.87
C ALA A 560 -5.15 -13.08 -5.38
N GLU A 561 -6.08 -12.14 -5.17
CA GLU A 561 -5.81 -10.77 -4.72
C GLU A 561 -4.79 -10.02 -5.62
N ILE A 562 -4.87 -10.24 -6.93
CA ILE A 562 -4.19 -9.41 -7.92
C ILE A 562 -5.07 -8.19 -8.18
N GLU A 563 -4.56 -7.02 -7.85
CA GLU A 563 -5.25 -5.73 -8.00
C GLU A 563 -5.18 -5.22 -9.43
N PHE A 564 -4.04 -5.41 -10.12
CA PHE A 564 -3.81 -4.88 -11.46
C PHE A 564 -3.37 -5.96 -12.44
N ALA A 565 -3.97 -6.00 -13.62
CA ALA A 565 -3.50 -6.87 -14.69
C ALA A 565 -3.34 -6.13 -16.02
N PHE A 566 -2.17 -6.25 -16.63
CA PHE A 566 -1.76 -5.52 -17.82
C PHE A 566 -1.77 -6.40 -19.07
N THR A 567 -2.33 -5.86 -20.15
CA THR A 567 -2.41 -6.49 -21.47
C THR A 567 -1.30 -5.96 -22.39
N THR A 568 -1.29 -6.41 -23.65
CA THR A 568 -0.44 -5.88 -24.72
C THR A 568 -1.20 -4.92 -25.65
N GLN A 569 -2.48 -4.61 -25.34
CA GLN A 569 -3.29 -3.71 -26.15
C GLN A 569 -2.71 -2.29 -26.11
N PRO A 570 -2.43 -1.67 -27.27
CA PRO A 570 -1.90 -0.31 -27.33
C PRO A 570 -2.87 0.70 -26.70
N GLY A 571 -2.36 1.52 -25.78
CA GLY A 571 -3.14 2.58 -25.17
C GLY A 571 -2.53 3.09 -23.87
N THR A 572 -3.31 3.92 -23.19
CA THR A 572 -3.03 4.44 -21.85
C THR A 572 -4.08 3.93 -20.89
N VAL A 573 -3.84 4.10 -19.59
CA VAL A 573 -4.79 3.76 -18.54
C VAL A 573 -5.56 5.01 -18.13
N LEU A 574 -6.89 4.94 -18.11
CA LEU A 574 -7.77 5.93 -17.49
C LEU A 574 -8.10 5.53 -16.05
N LEU A 575 -8.47 6.52 -15.23
CA LEU A 575 -8.83 6.30 -13.83
C LEU A 575 -9.96 5.26 -13.69
N GLY A 576 -10.98 5.37 -14.54
CA GLY A 576 -12.15 4.48 -14.54
C GLY A 576 -11.97 3.13 -15.26
N ASP A 577 -10.80 2.83 -15.85
CA ASP A 577 -10.59 1.57 -16.55
C ASP A 577 -10.66 0.36 -15.59
N ASP A 578 -11.11 -0.78 -16.12
CA ASP A 578 -11.08 -2.07 -15.42
C ASP A 578 -9.62 -2.38 -15.02
N PRO A 579 -9.31 -2.50 -13.72
CA PRO A 579 -7.95 -2.67 -13.26
C PRO A 579 -7.33 -4.01 -13.70
N LEU A 580 -8.12 -4.98 -14.17
CA LEU A 580 -7.62 -6.26 -14.68
C LEU A 580 -7.47 -6.33 -16.21
N LEU A 581 -7.65 -5.20 -16.91
CA LEU A 581 -7.56 -5.09 -18.36
C LEU A 581 -6.80 -3.82 -18.79
N LEU A 582 -5.69 -3.51 -18.12
CA LEU A 582 -4.93 -2.28 -18.34
C LEU A 582 -4.13 -2.33 -19.64
N ASN A 583 -4.23 -1.28 -20.45
CA ASN A 583 -3.50 -1.14 -21.71
C ASN A 583 -2.05 -0.72 -21.49
N ARG A 584 -1.17 -1.04 -22.45
CA ARG A 584 0.25 -0.66 -22.42
C ARG A 584 0.76 -0.18 -23.77
N GLN A 585 1.77 0.67 -23.75
CA GLN A 585 2.51 1.13 -24.90
C GLN A 585 3.75 0.25 -25.10
N GLY A 586 3.66 -0.73 -26.00
CA GLY A 586 4.82 -1.54 -26.40
C GLY A 586 5.89 -0.69 -27.07
N ILE A 587 7.14 -0.84 -26.61
CA ILE A 587 8.33 -0.23 -27.19
C ILE A 587 9.12 -1.32 -27.95
N ALA A 588 9.60 -0.95 -29.12
CA ALA A 588 10.18 -1.86 -30.10
C ALA A 588 11.31 -1.13 -30.86
N PRO A 589 12.26 -1.85 -31.47
CA PRO A 589 13.46 -1.26 -32.08
C PRO A 589 13.15 -0.21 -33.16
N GLU A 590 12.09 -0.41 -33.93
CA GLU A 590 11.64 0.50 -34.98
C GLU A 590 11.05 1.83 -34.46
N HIS A 591 10.79 1.94 -33.15
CA HIS A 591 10.22 3.15 -32.57
C HIS A 591 11.29 4.23 -32.38
N THR A 592 11.29 5.24 -33.26
CA THR A 592 12.07 6.47 -33.10
C THR A 592 11.67 7.23 -31.83
N LEU A 593 12.47 8.22 -31.42
CA LEU A 593 12.12 9.10 -30.29
C LEU A 593 10.80 9.86 -30.52
N LYS A 594 10.46 10.18 -31.78
CA LYS A 594 9.15 10.76 -32.13
C LYS A 594 8.01 9.77 -31.90
N HIS A 595 8.20 8.49 -32.24
CA HIS A 595 7.20 7.46 -31.93
C HIS A 595 7.04 7.29 -30.42
N PHE A 596 8.14 7.34 -29.66
CA PHE A 596 8.11 7.32 -28.20
C PHE A 596 7.29 8.48 -27.61
N GLU A 597 7.54 9.72 -28.07
CA GLU A 597 6.74 10.89 -27.69
C GLU A 597 5.25 10.71 -28.01
N GLN A 598 4.92 10.20 -29.20
CA GLN A 598 3.54 9.94 -29.60
C GLN A 598 2.87 8.89 -28.70
N LYS A 599 3.59 7.84 -28.29
CA LYS A 599 3.09 6.82 -27.37
C LYS A 599 2.84 7.37 -25.97
N LEU A 600 3.72 8.21 -25.44
CA LEU A 600 3.51 8.91 -24.16
C LEU A 600 2.23 9.77 -24.18
N ASN A 601 1.97 10.42 -25.32
CA ASN A 601 0.80 11.29 -25.49
C ASN A 601 -0.46 10.57 -26.03
N ASN A 602 -0.41 9.25 -26.21
CA ASN A 602 -1.47 8.44 -26.81
C ASN A 602 -1.93 8.91 -28.21
N THR A 603 -0.99 9.32 -29.05
CA THR A 603 -1.24 9.78 -30.43
C THR A 603 -0.57 8.92 -31.51
N PHE A 604 0.17 7.89 -31.10
CA PHE A 604 0.77 6.91 -32.00
C PHE A 604 -0.33 6.03 -32.60
N LYS A 605 -0.33 5.87 -33.92
CA LYS A 605 -1.36 5.15 -34.68
C LYS A 605 -0.85 3.81 -35.18
#